data_AF-A0AAV6B1I3-F1
#
_entry.id   AF-A0AAV6B1I3-F1
#
_cell.length_a   1.000
_cell.length_b   1.000
_cell.length_c   1.000
_cell.angle_alpha   90.00
_cell.angle_beta   90.00
_cell.angle_gamma   90.00
#
_symmetry.space_group_name_H-M   'P 1'
#
loop_
_entity.id
_entity.type
_entity.pdbx_description
1 polymer ?
#
loop_
_entity_poly.entity_id
_entity_poly.type
_entity_poly.pdbx_seq_one_letter_code
_entity_poly.pdbx_strand_id
1 'polypeptide(L)'
;MKTPRLSIIIVSAVAILFLTGCGLSLKQRAAVRDFNRAATGLADITSHEFQHTREDVLKLNIYREQLGDASLDPERMDESFTPERVKIRLDAMTALASYAHLLQKLVDGSQADDLKSAADALVTNLRKAKAFEASDAQGGAIAKAIASVAGLWVEHKRAQAVRQVVRAADPAIKKLLAVVEGEFDLHSSQNWVAGYRAIAITTIGRAIFVEKRHTNALANLLGTTAAAFSTTNAASPVSSNQSEAITNVLAHLARVATESSVTDPRAARAYARSVTNRVDSIARSITLGTQSLGKAQEKLLLTLESREIGAEDVTALAAQVEDFVAIYKTLTAK
;
A
#
# COMPACT_ATOMS: atom_id res chain seq x y z
N MET A 1 45.36 11.46 -50.15
CA MET A 1 44.29 11.18 -49.16
C MET A 1 43.14 12.16 -49.43
N LYS A 2 41.94 11.68 -49.79
CA LYS A 2 40.78 12.55 -50.08
C LYS A 2 40.18 13.02 -48.76
N THR A 3 40.18 14.33 -48.51
CA THR A 3 39.46 14.92 -47.38
C THR A 3 37.96 14.67 -47.55
N PRO A 4 37.25 14.17 -46.52
CA PRO A 4 35.80 14.05 -46.59
C PRO A 4 35.19 15.44 -46.84
N ARG A 5 34.27 15.53 -47.81
CA ARG A 5 33.57 16.77 -48.12
C ARG A 5 32.80 17.20 -46.88
N LEU A 6 33.03 18.43 -46.41
CA LEU A 6 32.40 19.05 -45.24
C LEU A 6 30.87 18.86 -45.23
N SER A 7 30.25 18.83 -46.41
CA SER A 7 28.82 18.58 -46.61
C SER A 7 28.34 17.19 -46.15
N ILE A 8 29.17 16.14 -46.24
CA ILE A 8 28.80 14.78 -45.78
C ILE A 8 28.78 14.71 -44.25
N ILE A 9 29.69 15.44 -43.59
CA ILE A 9 29.75 15.53 -42.12
C ILE A 9 28.55 16.29 -41.59
N ILE A 10 28.17 17.41 -42.23
CA ILE A 10 26.99 18.21 -41.83
C ILE A 10 25.69 17.43 -42.02
N VAL A 11 25.49 16.75 -43.17
CA VAL A 11 24.28 15.96 -43.41
C VAL A 11 24.17 14.77 -42.44
N SER A 12 25.28 14.11 -42.10
CA SER A 12 25.28 13.04 -41.10
C SER A 12 24.99 13.56 -39.69
N ALA A 13 25.55 14.71 -39.30
CA ALA A 13 25.29 15.32 -38.00
C ALA A 13 23.82 15.76 -37.85
N VAL A 14 23.23 16.32 -38.91
CA VAL A 14 21.81 16.71 -38.94
C VAL A 14 20.90 15.47 -38.93
N ALA A 15 21.23 14.40 -39.66
CA ALA A 15 20.47 13.15 -39.62
C ALA A 15 20.52 12.46 -38.25
N ILE A 16 21.67 12.52 -37.56
CA ILE A 16 21.81 12.02 -36.17
C ILE A 16 20.95 12.84 -35.20
N LEU A 17 20.85 14.16 -35.38
CA LEU A 17 19.98 15.03 -34.59
C LEU A 17 18.49 14.70 -34.81
N PHE A 18 18.06 14.47 -36.05
CA PHE A 18 16.67 14.07 -36.35
C PHE A 18 16.29 12.68 -35.81
N LEU A 19 17.24 11.75 -35.68
CA LEU A 19 16.99 10.43 -35.09
C LEU A 19 16.75 10.47 -33.57
N THR A 20 17.20 11.53 -32.88
CA THR A 20 17.01 11.67 -31.42
C THR A 20 15.68 12.30 -31.01
N GLY A 21 14.95 12.95 -31.93
CA GLY A 21 13.76 13.74 -31.63
C GLY A 21 12.40 13.03 -31.75
N CYS A 22 12.37 11.74 -32.10
CA CYS A 22 11.11 11.07 -32.37
C CYS A 22 10.50 10.32 -31.17
N GLY A 23 11.11 10.28 -29.98
CA GLY A 23 10.67 9.41 -28.88
C GLY A 23 10.28 10.12 -27.57
N LEU A 24 10.22 9.35 -26.48
CA LEU A 24 10.25 9.90 -25.12
C LEU A 24 11.70 10.29 -24.77
N SER A 25 11.93 11.49 -24.23
CA SER A 25 13.25 11.84 -23.69
C SER A 25 13.69 10.91 -22.56
N LEU A 26 14.99 10.92 -22.29
CA LEU A 26 15.57 10.29 -21.10
C LEU A 26 14.85 10.72 -19.81
N LYS A 27 14.46 11.99 -19.68
CA LYS A 27 13.73 12.50 -18.52
C LYS A 27 12.31 11.93 -18.43
N GLN A 28 11.58 11.84 -19.53
CA GLN A 28 10.25 11.23 -19.57
C GLN A 28 10.31 9.73 -19.27
N ARG A 29 11.26 9.00 -19.86
CA ARG A 29 11.49 7.57 -19.57
C ARG A 29 11.84 7.34 -18.11
N ALA A 30 12.70 8.18 -17.53
CA ALA A 30 13.03 8.12 -16.10
C ALA A 30 11.80 8.36 -15.23
N ALA A 31 10.99 9.38 -15.54
CA ALA A 31 9.76 9.66 -14.80
C ALA A 31 8.76 8.48 -14.82
N VAL A 32 8.58 7.83 -15.98
CA VAL A 32 7.73 6.63 -16.09
C VAL A 32 8.28 5.48 -15.23
N ARG A 33 9.59 5.24 -15.26
CA ARG A 33 10.22 4.17 -14.47
C ARG A 33 10.14 4.41 -12.97
N ASP A 34 10.36 5.65 -12.54
CA ASP A 34 10.24 6.05 -11.13
C ASP A 34 8.79 5.89 -10.64
N PHE A 35 7.82 6.34 -11.45
CA PHE A 35 6.40 6.12 -11.18
C PHE A 35 6.09 4.63 -11.08
N ASN A 36 6.54 3.81 -12.05
CA ASN A 36 6.30 2.36 -12.05
C ASN A 36 6.84 1.69 -10.79
N ARG A 37 8.09 1.99 -10.40
CA ARG A 37 8.70 1.45 -9.18
C ARG A 37 7.89 1.82 -7.94
N ALA A 38 7.49 3.08 -7.82
CA ALA A 38 6.71 3.56 -6.69
C ALA A 38 5.31 2.93 -6.64
N ALA A 39 4.61 2.86 -7.77
CA ALA A 39 3.29 2.26 -7.88
C ALA A 39 3.29 0.76 -7.56
N THR A 40 4.26 0.02 -8.09
CA THR A 40 4.40 -1.42 -7.83
C THR A 40 4.75 -1.68 -6.36
N GLY A 41 5.70 -0.93 -5.79
CA GLY A 41 6.07 -1.06 -4.38
C GLY A 41 4.92 -0.72 -3.43
N LEU A 42 4.16 0.34 -3.72
CA LEU A 42 2.98 0.70 -2.95
C LEU A 42 1.91 -0.39 -3.04
N ALA A 43 1.61 -0.88 -4.25
CA ALA A 43 0.62 -1.93 -4.47
C ALA A 43 0.97 -3.22 -3.72
N ASP A 44 2.24 -3.62 -3.73
CA ASP A 44 2.73 -4.82 -3.05
C ASP A 44 2.58 -4.72 -1.52
N ILE A 45 3.16 -3.67 -0.92
CA ILE A 45 3.09 -3.44 0.54
C ILE A 45 1.64 -3.35 1.02
N THR A 46 0.81 -2.60 0.28
CA THR A 46 -0.60 -2.40 0.65
C THR A 46 -1.40 -3.71 0.51
N SER A 47 -1.12 -4.51 -0.52
CA SER A 47 -1.79 -5.82 -0.72
C SER A 47 -1.46 -6.79 0.41
N HIS A 48 -0.19 -6.88 0.79
CA HIS A 48 0.25 -7.69 1.93
C HIS A 48 -0.42 -7.23 3.22
N GLU A 49 -0.55 -5.91 3.43
CA GLU A 49 -1.20 -5.40 4.63
C GLU A 49 -2.69 -5.77 4.68
N PHE A 50 -3.42 -5.67 3.57
CA PHE A 50 -4.84 -6.09 3.54
C PHE A 50 -5.04 -7.58 3.84
N GLN A 51 -4.10 -8.45 3.41
CA GLN A 51 -4.16 -9.87 3.73
C GLN A 51 -3.81 -10.12 5.21
N HIS A 52 -2.73 -9.50 5.68
CA HIS A 52 -2.23 -9.70 7.03
C HIS A 52 -3.18 -9.17 8.10
N THR A 53 -3.85 -8.05 7.84
CA THR A 53 -4.88 -7.50 8.75
C THR A 53 -6.02 -8.50 9.01
N ARG A 54 -6.43 -9.29 8.02
CA ARG A 54 -7.44 -10.34 8.22
C ARG A 54 -6.92 -11.46 9.13
N GLU A 55 -5.69 -11.92 8.91
CA GLU A 55 -5.06 -12.94 9.75
C GLU A 55 -4.95 -12.46 11.21
N ASP A 56 -4.54 -11.20 11.40
CA ASP A 56 -4.45 -10.60 12.72
C ASP A 56 -5.82 -10.45 13.39
N VAL A 57 -6.85 -10.04 12.65
CA VAL A 57 -8.22 -9.95 13.18
C VAL A 57 -8.73 -11.30 13.65
N LEU A 58 -8.54 -12.36 12.85
CA LEU A 58 -8.90 -13.72 13.25
C LEU A 58 -8.18 -14.12 14.55
N LYS A 59 -6.87 -13.86 14.63
CA LYS A 59 -6.09 -14.19 15.82
C LYS A 59 -6.47 -13.36 17.05
N LEU A 60 -6.77 -12.07 16.89
CA LEU A 60 -7.29 -11.22 17.96
C LEU A 60 -8.64 -11.72 18.46
N ASN A 61 -9.53 -12.12 17.55
CA ASN A 61 -10.82 -12.67 17.92
C ASN A 61 -10.71 -14.04 18.59
N ILE A 62 -9.76 -14.89 18.19
CA ILE A 62 -9.41 -16.12 18.93
C ILE A 62 -8.99 -15.77 20.37
N TYR A 63 -8.13 -14.76 20.57
CA TYR A 63 -7.79 -14.31 21.92
C TYR A 63 -9.01 -13.79 22.69
N ARG A 64 -9.92 -13.06 22.04
CA ARG A 64 -11.15 -12.56 22.69
C ARG A 64 -12.07 -13.71 23.12
N GLU A 65 -12.26 -14.71 22.26
CA GLU A 65 -13.02 -15.93 22.56
C GLU A 65 -12.42 -16.66 23.77
N GLN A 66 -11.11 -16.88 23.73
CA GLN A 66 -10.32 -17.50 24.80
C GLN A 66 -10.36 -16.72 26.12
N LEU A 67 -10.60 -15.40 26.07
CA LEU A 67 -10.80 -14.53 27.24
C LEU A 67 -12.28 -14.44 27.66
N GLY A 68 -13.17 -15.23 27.05
CA GLY A 68 -14.59 -15.30 27.34
C GLY A 68 -15.36 -14.02 26.98
N ASP A 69 -14.96 -13.33 25.91
CA ASP A 69 -15.68 -12.14 25.42
C ASP A 69 -17.06 -12.53 24.88
N ALA A 70 -18.10 -12.24 25.66
CA ALA A 70 -19.49 -12.53 25.30
C ALA A 70 -20.04 -11.66 24.16
N SER A 71 -19.33 -10.60 23.75
CA SER A 71 -19.72 -9.76 22.61
C SER A 71 -19.24 -10.31 21.26
N LEU A 72 -18.37 -11.31 21.28
CA LEU A 72 -17.85 -11.94 20.07
C LEU A 72 -18.88 -12.95 19.53
N ASP A 73 -19.10 -12.89 18.22
CA ASP A 73 -19.89 -13.88 17.48
C ASP A 73 -18.93 -14.94 16.90
N PRO A 74 -18.96 -16.21 17.40
CA PRO A 74 -18.06 -17.26 16.94
C PRO A 74 -18.24 -17.63 15.46
N GLU A 75 -19.41 -17.33 14.87
CA GLU A 75 -19.66 -17.59 13.45
C GLU A 75 -19.07 -16.51 12.54
N ARG A 76 -18.61 -15.39 13.12
CA ARG A 76 -18.17 -14.19 12.39
C ARG A 76 -16.82 -13.64 12.89
N MET A 77 -15.85 -14.54 13.01
CA MET A 77 -14.51 -14.24 13.53
C MET A 77 -13.71 -13.23 12.70
N ASP A 78 -14.06 -13.01 11.43
CA ASP A 78 -13.43 -12.00 10.57
C ASP A 78 -14.19 -10.67 10.51
N GLU A 79 -15.36 -10.54 11.14
CA GLU A 79 -16.17 -9.32 11.23
C GLU A 79 -16.31 -8.56 9.88
N SER A 80 -15.63 -7.42 9.73
CA SER A 80 -15.60 -6.58 8.52
C SER A 80 -14.44 -6.89 7.58
N PHE A 81 -13.63 -7.90 7.90
CA PHE A 81 -12.40 -8.30 7.21
C PHE A 81 -12.61 -9.59 6.41
N THR A 82 -13.83 -9.80 5.90
CA THR A 82 -14.17 -11.00 5.13
C THR A 82 -13.32 -11.13 3.86
N PRO A 83 -13.12 -12.35 3.35
CA PRO A 83 -12.38 -12.58 2.10
C PRO A 83 -12.84 -11.70 0.94
N GLU A 84 -14.15 -11.45 0.83
CA GLU A 84 -14.75 -10.64 -0.22
C GLU A 84 -14.35 -9.17 -0.08
N ARG A 85 -14.33 -8.64 1.15
CA ARG A 85 -13.92 -7.25 1.42
C ARG A 85 -12.43 -7.04 1.23
N VAL A 86 -11.60 -8.02 1.60
CA VAL A 86 -10.17 -8.05 1.29
C VAL A 86 -9.97 -8.07 -0.23
N LYS A 87 -10.70 -8.95 -0.93
CA LYS A 87 -10.61 -9.11 -2.38
C LYS A 87 -10.84 -7.80 -3.15
N ILE A 88 -11.84 -7.01 -2.78
CA ILE A 88 -12.10 -5.70 -3.42
C ILE A 88 -10.86 -4.79 -3.35
N ARG A 89 -10.17 -4.78 -2.21
CA ARG A 89 -8.97 -3.97 -1.97
C ARG A 89 -7.75 -4.52 -2.73
N LEU A 90 -7.61 -5.84 -2.79
CA LEU A 90 -6.59 -6.50 -3.61
C LEU A 90 -6.79 -6.25 -5.10
N ASP A 91 -8.03 -6.24 -5.58
CA ASP A 91 -8.35 -5.92 -6.97
C ASP A 91 -7.97 -4.47 -7.30
N ALA A 92 -8.15 -3.53 -6.36
CA ALA A 92 -7.67 -2.15 -6.49
C ALA A 92 -6.14 -2.05 -6.62
N MET A 93 -5.39 -2.79 -5.79
CA MET A 93 -3.92 -2.81 -5.86
C MET A 93 -3.41 -3.49 -7.13
N THR A 94 -4.09 -4.55 -7.56
CA THR A 94 -3.81 -5.22 -8.84
C THR A 94 -4.02 -4.26 -10.01
N ALA A 95 -5.06 -3.41 -9.97
CA ALA A 95 -5.29 -2.40 -11.00
C ALA A 95 -4.18 -1.35 -11.07
N LEU A 96 -3.71 -0.87 -9.91
CA LEU A 96 -2.58 0.07 -9.82
C LEU A 96 -1.29 -0.55 -10.37
N ALA A 97 -0.98 -1.80 -9.98
CA ALA A 97 0.18 -2.53 -10.49
C ALA A 97 0.09 -2.80 -12.00
N SER A 98 -1.11 -3.11 -12.51
CA SER A 98 -1.34 -3.33 -13.96
C SER A 98 -1.09 -2.05 -14.76
N TYR A 99 -1.44 -0.89 -14.21
CA TYR A 99 -1.18 0.41 -14.84
C TYR A 99 0.32 0.68 -14.92
N ALA A 100 1.02 0.51 -13.80
CA ALA A 100 2.47 0.64 -13.71
C ALA A 100 3.18 -0.29 -14.72
N HIS A 101 2.72 -1.54 -14.81
CA HIS A 101 3.23 -2.53 -15.74
C HIS A 101 3.02 -2.15 -17.21
N LEU A 102 1.82 -1.67 -17.58
CA LEU A 102 1.55 -1.21 -18.94
C LEU A 102 2.48 -0.06 -19.36
N LEU A 103 2.68 0.92 -18.48
CA LEU A 103 3.59 2.03 -18.75
C LEU A 103 5.03 1.56 -18.95
N GLN A 104 5.48 0.60 -18.14
CA GLN A 104 6.81 0.00 -18.29
C GLN A 104 6.96 -0.69 -19.65
N LYS A 105 5.99 -1.52 -20.04
CA LYS A 105 5.98 -2.23 -21.33
C LYS A 105 6.03 -1.26 -22.53
N LEU A 106 5.33 -0.13 -22.43
CA LEU A 106 5.38 0.92 -23.44
C LEU A 106 6.77 1.53 -23.59
N VAL A 107 7.47 1.79 -22.48
CA VAL A 107 8.81 2.37 -22.46
C VAL A 107 9.90 1.38 -22.85
N ASP A 108 9.77 0.10 -22.49
CA ASP A 108 10.80 -0.92 -22.71
C ASP A 108 10.80 -1.52 -24.12
N GLY A 109 9.95 -1.05 -25.02
CA GLY A 109 9.97 -1.61 -26.37
C GLY A 109 9.24 -2.94 -26.50
N SER A 110 8.29 -3.28 -25.62
CA SER A 110 7.62 -4.59 -25.70
C SER A 110 6.83 -4.78 -27.00
N GLN A 111 6.63 -6.04 -27.41
CA GLN A 111 5.93 -6.39 -28.65
C GLN A 111 4.44 -5.97 -28.59
N ALA A 112 3.80 -5.87 -29.76
CA ALA A 112 2.41 -5.42 -29.84
C ALA A 112 1.45 -6.32 -29.04
N ASP A 113 1.66 -7.64 -29.09
CA ASP A 113 0.83 -8.60 -28.34
C ASP A 113 1.00 -8.46 -26.83
N ASP A 114 2.24 -8.29 -26.34
CA ASP A 114 2.52 -8.01 -24.92
C ASP A 114 1.83 -6.73 -24.44
N LEU A 115 1.87 -5.67 -25.25
CA LEU A 115 1.22 -4.40 -24.93
C LEU A 115 -0.30 -4.54 -24.87
N LYS A 116 -0.88 -5.27 -25.83
CA LYS A 116 -2.31 -5.56 -25.86
C LYS A 116 -2.72 -6.33 -24.60
N SER A 117 -2.00 -7.41 -24.25
CA SER A 117 -2.28 -8.19 -23.04
C SER A 117 -2.17 -7.35 -21.77
N ALA A 118 -1.15 -6.49 -21.64
CA ALA A 118 -1.02 -5.60 -20.49
C ALA A 118 -2.16 -4.58 -20.40
N ALA A 119 -2.64 -4.07 -21.54
CA ALA A 119 -3.76 -3.15 -21.59
C ALA A 119 -5.10 -3.81 -21.24
N ASP A 120 -5.34 -5.01 -21.76
CA ASP A 120 -6.52 -5.81 -21.45
C ASP A 120 -6.55 -6.17 -19.95
N ALA A 121 -5.40 -6.51 -19.37
CA ALA A 121 -5.24 -6.75 -17.94
C ALA A 121 -5.57 -5.50 -17.12
N LEU A 122 -5.04 -4.34 -17.52
CA LEU A 122 -5.34 -3.06 -16.88
C LEU A 122 -6.86 -2.79 -16.88
N VAL A 123 -7.51 -2.80 -18.05
CA VAL A 123 -8.96 -2.53 -18.16
C VAL A 123 -9.77 -3.52 -17.33
N THR A 124 -9.40 -4.80 -17.34
CA THR A 124 -10.07 -5.83 -16.54
C THR A 124 -9.96 -5.55 -15.05
N ASN A 125 -8.77 -5.24 -14.55
CA ASN A 125 -8.54 -5.03 -13.12
C ASN A 125 -9.16 -3.71 -12.63
N LEU A 126 -9.13 -2.69 -13.46
CA LEU A 126 -9.83 -1.42 -13.24
C LEU A 126 -11.35 -1.62 -13.06
N ARG A 127 -11.97 -2.46 -13.89
CA ARG A 127 -13.39 -2.84 -13.76
C ARG A 127 -13.67 -3.61 -12.45
N LYS A 128 -12.83 -4.59 -12.12
CA LYS A 128 -12.95 -5.36 -10.86
C LYS A 128 -12.84 -4.48 -9.62
N ALA A 129 -11.93 -3.51 -9.63
CA ALA A 129 -11.73 -2.55 -8.55
C ALA A 129 -12.91 -1.57 -8.36
N LYS A 130 -13.93 -1.61 -9.22
CA LYS A 130 -15.06 -0.65 -9.25
C LYS A 130 -14.62 0.82 -9.30
N ALA A 131 -13.39 1.08 -9.74
CA ALA A 131 -12.91 2.44 -9.94
C ALA A 131 -13.62 3.12 -11.13
N PHE A 132 -14.39 2.35 -11.93
CA PHE A 132 -14.99 2.75 -13.20
C PHE A 132 -16.50 2.49 -13.27
N GLU A 133 -17.31 3.19 -12.47
CA GLU A 133 -18.76 3.20 -12.72
C GLU A 133 -19.15 3.84 -14.08
N ALA A 134 -18.18 4.29 -14.90
CA ALA A 134 -18.37 4.85 -16.25
C ALA A 134 -17.40 4.27 -17.34
N SER A 135 -17.00 2.99 -17.24
CA SER A 135 -15.72 2.43 -17.76
C SER A 135 -15.44 2.41 -19.27
N ASP A 136 -16.46 2.38 -20.11
CA ASP A 136 -16.23 1.89 -21.47
C ASP A 136 -15.51 2.90 -22.36
N ALA A 137 -15.74 4.20 -22.13
CA ALA A 137 -15.05 5.25 -22.86
C ALA A 137 -13.54 5.29 -22.54
N GLN A 138 -13.17 5.15 -21.26
CA GLN A 138 -11.77 5.18 -20.82
C GLN A 138 -11.03 3.89 -21.21
N GLY A 139 -11.66 2.72 -21.04
CA GLY A 139 -11.10 1.45 -21.50
C GLY A 139 -10.89 1.44 -23.02
N GLY A 140 -11.86 1.98 -23.77
CA GLY A 140 -11.76 2.17 -25.22
C GLY A 140 -10.62 3.13 -25.61
N ALA A 141 -10.40 4.21 -24.85
CA ALA A 141 -9.30 5.14 -25.08
C ALA A 141 -7.93 4.48 -24.86
N ILE A 142 -7.77 3.68 -23.79
CA ILE A 142 -6.55 2.90 -23.54
C ILE A 142 -6.32 1.89 -24.66
N ALA A 143 -7.34 1.10 -25.02
CA ALA A 143 -7.23 0.11 -26.10
C ALA A 143 -6.87 0.77 -27.45
N LYS A 144 -7.48 1.92 -27.77
CA LYS A 144 -7.18 2.70 -28.98
C LYS A 144 -5.74 3.23 -28.98
N ALA A 145 -5.25 3.72 -27.85
CA ALA A 145 -3.88 4.18 -27.71
C ALA A 145 -2.89 3.05 -28.01
N ILE A 146 -3.16 1.85 -27.50
CA ILE A 146 -2.30 0.68 -27.70
C ILE A 146 -2.37 0.12 -29.12
N ALA A 147 -3.56 0.08 -29.72
CA ALA A 147 -3.73 -0.33 -31.12
C ALA A 147 -2.91 0.54 -32.08
N SER A 148 -2.71 1.82 -31.75
CA SER A 148 -1.88 2.72 -32.55
C SER A 148 -0.39 2.35 -32.57
N VAL A 149 0.09 1.56 -31.58
CA VAL A 149 1.48 1.10 -31.45
C VAL A 149 1.74 -0.16 -32.30
N ALA A 150 0.71 -0.85 -32.79
CA ALA A 150 0.87 -2.02 -33.65
C ALA A 150 1.37 -1.61 -35.06
N GLY A 151 2.65 -1.84 -35.34
CA GLY A 151 3.27 -1.62 -36.66
C GLY A 151 4.79 -1.43 -36.62
N LEU A 152 5.40 -1.27 -37.80
CA LEU A 152 6.82 -0.92 -37.96
C LEU A 152 7.13 0.34 -37.14
N TRP A 153 8.02 0.15 -36.17
CA TRP A 153 8.27 1.00 -35.02
C TRP A 153 8.61 2.44 -35.38
N VAL A 154 7.80 3.37 -34.88
CA VAL A 154 8.22 4.76 -34.68
C VAL A 154 8.09 5.03 -33.19
N GLU A 155 9.20 5.29 -32.49
CA GLU A 155 9.26 5.70 -31.08
C GLU A 155 8.23 6.80 -30.73
N HIS A 156 7.84 7.59 -31.74
CA HIS A 156 6.82 8.63 -31.67
C HIS A 156 5.44 8.09 -31.27
N LYS A 157 5.03 6.95 -31.86
CA LYS A 157 3.75 6.32 -31.55
C LYS A 157 3.74 5.77 -30.13
N ARG A 158 4.87 5.26 -29.62
CA ARG A 158 5.01 4.84 -28.21
C ARG A 158 4.89 6.03 -27.27
N ALA A 159 5.59 7.12 -27.56
CA ALA A 159 5.50 8.33 -26.77
C ALA A 159 4.06 8.88 -26.75
N GLN A 160 3.38 8.89 -27.90
CA GLN A 160 1.98 9.27 -28.01
C GLN A 160 1.05 8.32 -27.21
N ALA A 161 1.28 7.01 -27.29
CA ALA A 161 0.50 6.03 -26.54
C ALA A 161 0.69 6.19 -25.02
N VAL A 162 1.91 6.41 -24.54
CA VAL A 162 2.18 6.70 -23.12
C VAL A 162 1.39 7.93 -22.67
N ARG A 163 1.45 9.04 -23.43
CA ARG A 163 0.66 10.25 -23.13
C ARG A 163 -0.84 9.97 -23.05
N GLN A 164 -1.37 9.24 -24.03
CA GLN A 164 -2.81 8.92 -24.08
C GLN A 164 -3.24 7.99 -22.94
N VAL A 165 -2.45 6.96 -22.63
CA VAL A 165 -2.73 6.03 -21.53
C VAL A 165 -2.69 6.75 -20.19
N VAL A 166 -1.65 7.55 -19.92
CA VAL A 166 -1.54 8.33 -18.67
C VAL A 166 -2.73 9.28 -18.52
N ARG A 167 -3.09 10.02 -19.58
CA ARG A 167 -4.23 10.94 -19.56
C ARG A 167 -5.57 10.22 -19.37
N ALA A 168 -5.78 9.10 -20.05
CA ALA A 168 -7.03 8.33 -19.95
C ALA A 168 -7.20 7.66 -18.58
N ALA A 169 -6.11 7.18 -17.98
CA ALA A 169 -6.11 6.50 -16.69
C ALA A 169 -6.09 7.45 -15.49
N ASP A 170 -5.64 8.70 -15.64
CA ASP A 170 -5.43 9.66 -14.53
C ASP A 170 -6.59 9.76 -13.53
N PRO A 171 -7.86 9.94 -13.96
CA PRO A 171 -8.97 10.08 -13.00
C PRO A 171 -9.16 8.83 -12.15
N ALA A 172 -9.00 7.65 -12.76
CA ALA A 172 -9.18 6.38 -12.06
C ALA A 172 -8.03 6.07 -11.12
N ILE A 173 -6.79 6.35 -11.53
CA ILE A 173 -5.62 6.18 -10.66
C ILE A 173 -5.73 7.11 -9.45
N LYS A 174 -6.11 8.38 -9.64
CA LYS A 174 -6.35 9.31 -8.52
C LYS A 174 -7.45 8.81 -7.60
N LYS A 175 -8.57 8.30 -8.14
CA LYS A 175 -9.65 7.71 -7.33
C LYS A 175 -9.16 6.50 -6.53
N LEU A 176 -8.37 5.61 -7.13
CA LEU A 176 -7.78 4.45 -6.44
C LEU A 176 -6.87 4.89 -5.29
N LEU A 177 -5.99 5.86 -5.53
CA LEU A 177 -5.09 6.37 -4.49
C LEU A 177 -5.85 7.05 -3.34
N ALA A 178 -6.89 7.82 -3.64
CA ALA A 178 -7.74 8.45 -2.64
C ALA A 178 -8.51 7.42 -1.79
N VAL A 179 -9.00 6.34 -2.40
CA VAL A 179 -9.64 5.24 -1.67
C VAL A 179 -8.63 4.59 -0.71
N VAL A 180 -7.43 4.24 -1.19
CA VAL A 180 -6.41 3.61 -0.33
C VAL A 180 -5.99 4.53 0.82
N GLU A 181 -5.74 5.80 0.52
CA GLU A 181 -5.43 6.80 1.53
C GLU A 181 -6.54 6.87 2.59
N GLY A 182 -7.80 6.90 2.15
CA GLY A 182 -8.96 6.89 3.05
C GLY A 182 -9.09 5.62 3.89
N GLU A 183 -8.68 4.45 3.38
CA GLU A 183 -8.68 3.18 4.13
C GLU A 183 -7.62 3.16 5.24
N PHE A 184 -6.52 3.92 5.07
CA PHE A 184 -5.40 4.01 6.01
C PHE A 184 -5.32 5.33 6.79
N ASP A 185 -6.31 6.22 6.67
CA ASP A 185 -6.38 7.44 7.48
C ASP A 185 -6.55 7.13 8.98
N LEU A 186 -5.59 7.54 9.81
CA LEU A 186 -5.62 7.33 11.26
C LEU A 186 -6.64 8.21 11.99
N HIS A 187 -7.18 9.23 11.33
CA HIS A 187 -8.16 10.16 11.90
C HIS A 187 -9.61 9.73 11.67
N SER A 188 -9.84 8.78 10.75
CA SER A 188 -11.17 8.21 10.52
C SER A 188 -11.55 7.21 11.62
N SER A 189 -12.85 7.14 11.90
CA SER A 189 -13.43 6.17 12.84
C SER A 189 -14.10 4.98 12.15
N GLN A 190 -14.19 4.98 10.81
CA GLN A 190 -15.01 4.01 10.06
C GLN A 190 -14.28 3.32 8.91
N ASN A 191 -12.97 3.57 8.73
CA ASN A 191 -12.19 2.94 7.66
C ASN A 191 -11.57 1.59 8.09
N TRP A 192 -10.83 0.95 7.17
CA TRP A 192 -10.15 -0.33 7.42
C TRP A 192 -9.28 -0.30 8.68
N VAL A 193 -8.40 0.69 8.78
CA VAL A 193 -7.49 0.82 9.92
C VAL A 193 -8.23 1.09 11.23
N ALA A 194 -9.31 1.89 11.22
CA ALA A 194 -10.12 2.13 12.40
C ALA A 194 -10.78 0.85 12.92
N GLY A 195 -11.39 0.05 12.04
CA GLY A 195 -11.98 -1.24 12.42
C GLY A 195 -10.93 -2.19 12.99
N TYR A 196 -9.75 -2.25 12.38
CA TYR A 196 -8.67 -3.13 12.81
C TYR A 196 -8.11 -2.71 14.18
N ARG A 197 -7.91 -1.40 14.39
CA ARG A 197 -7.50 -0.85 15.70
C ARG A 197 -8.55 -1.08 16.78
N ALA A 198 -9.83 -0.95 16.46
CA ALA A 198 -10.92 -1.16 17.41
C ALA A 198 -10.89 -2.59 17.97
N ILE A 199 -10.71 -3.61 17.12
CA ILE A 199 -10.61 -5.02 17.55
C ILE A 199 -9.39 -5.23 18.47
N ALA A 200 -8.24 -4.66 18.11
CA ALA A 200 -7.05 -4.74 18.95
C ALA A 200 -7.25 -4.07 20.32
N ILE A 201 -7.84 -2.87 20.35
CA ILE A 201 -8.13 -2.13 21.60
C ILE A 201 -9.11 -2.91 22.48
N THR A 202 -10.18 -3.47 21.89
CA THR A 202 -11.14 -4.32 22.61
C THR A 202 -10.44 -5.53 23.22
N THR A 203 -9.53 -6.17 22.48
CA THR A 203 -8.72 -7.30 22.96
C THR A 203 -7.84 -6.89 24.15
N ILE A 204 -7.18 -5.73 24.10
CA ILE A 204 -6.40 -5.18 25.22
C ILE A 204 -7.29 -4.95 26.44
N GLY A 205 -8.46 -4.32 26.24
CA GLY A 205 -9.41 -4.05 27.32
C GLY A 205 -9.88 -5.32 27.99
N ARG A 206 -10.20 -6.35 27.20
CA ARG A 206 -10.63 -7.66 27.70
C ARG A 206 -9.52 -8.36 28.48
N ALA A 207 -8.30 -8.38 27.95
CA ALA A 207 -7.16 -8.97 28.63
C ALA A 207 -6.90 -8.32 30.00
N ILE A 208 -6.95 -6.97 30.08
CA ILE A 208 -6.80 -6.24 31.34
C ILE A 208 -7.92 -6.57 32.32
N PHE A 209 -9.16 -6.69 31.85
CA PHE A 209 -10.30 -7.05 32.69
C PHE A 209 -10.12 -8.43 33.32
N VAL A 210 -9.74 -9.44 32.52
CA VAL A 210 -9.49 -10.82 32.99
C VAL A 210 -8.32 -10.86 33.98
N GLU A 211 -7.21 -10.19 33.67
CA GLU A 211 -6.03 -10.12 34.56
C GLU A 211 -6.39 -9.52 35.93
N LYS A 212 -7.16 -8.43 35.96
CA LYS A 212 -7.63 -7.80 37.20
C LYS A 212 -8.61 -8.69 37.97
N ARG A 213 -9.53 -9.37 37.27
CA ARG A 213 -10.47 -10.30 37.89
C ARG A 213 -9.73 -11.45 38.59
N HIS A 214 -8.73 -12.03 37.94
CA HIS A 214 -7.92 -13.10 38.52
C HIS A 214 -7.12 -12.60 39.73
N THR A 215 -6.49 -11.43 39.62
CA THR A 215 -5.74 -10.81 40.72
C THR A 215 -6.63 -10.55 41.94
N ASN A 216 -7.83 -10.00 41.73
CA ASN A 216 -8.78 -9.73 42.80
C ASN A 216 -9.32 -11.03 43.42
N ALA A 217 -9.60 -12.05 42.62
CA ALA A 217 -10.04 -13.36 43.11
C ALA A 217 -8.98 -14.01 44.01
N LEU A 218 -7.70 -13.97 43.61
CA LEU A 218 -6.59 -14.46 44.42
C LEU A 218 -6.41 -13.65 45.71
N ALA A 219 -6.48 -12.32 45.64
CA ALA A 219 -6.37 -11.47 46.82
C ALA A 219 -7.51 -11.74 47.84
N ASN A 220 -8.75 -11.87 47.36
CA ASN A 220 -9.89 -12.21 48.20
C ASN A 220 -9.72 -13.59 48.84
N LEU A 221 -9.26 -14.58 48.08
CA LEU A 221 -9.02 -15.94 48.56
C LEU A 221 -7.91 -16.00 49.61
N LEU A 222 -6.81 -15.27 49.41
CA LEU A 222 -5.74 -15.15 50.40
C LEU A 222 -6.23 -14.44 51.67
N GLY A 223 -7.04 -13.39 51.52
CA GLY A 223 -7.65 -12.67 52.64
C GLY A 223 -8.61 -13.54 53.47
N THR A 224 -9.51 -14.29 52.82
CA THR A 224 -10.42 -15.21 53.52
C THR A 224 -9.68 -16.35 54.20
N THR A 225 -8.65 -16.90 53.54
CA THR A 225 -7.82 -17.96 54.12
C THR A 225 -7.01 -17.46 55.33
N ALA A 226 -6.43 -16.26 55.25
CA ALA A 226 -5.70 -15.64 56.36
C ALA A 226 -6.64 -15.33 57.55
N ALA A 227 -7.84 -14.82 57.28
CA ALA A 227 -8.85 -14.56 58.32
C ALA A 227 -9.28 -15.87 59.00
N ALA A 228 -9.55 -16.94 58.23
CA ALA A 228 -9.90 -18.25 58.76
C ALA A 228 -8.76 -18.86 59.60
N PHE A 229 -7.50 -18.69 59.20
CA PHE A 229 -6.37 -19.19 59.98
C PHE A 229 -6.17 -18.40 61.29
N SER A 230 -6.35 -17.08 61.25
CA SER A 230 -6.20 -16.20 62.43
C SER A 230 -7.28 -16.44 63.50
N THR A 231 -8.52 -16.76 63.12
CA THR A 231 -9.58 -17.08 64.09
C THR A 231 -9.41 -18.46 64.72
N THR A 232 -8.68 -19.37 64.04
CA THR A 232 -8.56 -20.77 64.46
C THR A 232 -7.34 -21.03 65.36
N ASN A 233 -6.25 -20.27 65.23
CA ASN A 233 -5.06 -20.40 66.08
C ASN A 233 -5.22 -19.86 67.51
N ALA A 234 -6.34 -19.21 67.82
CA ALA A 234 -6.60 -18.68 69.17
C ALA A 234 -7.13 -19.76 70.14
N ALA A 235 -7.49 -20.96 69.69
CA ALA A 235 -8.02 -22.01 70.55
C ALA A 235 -7.77 -23.44 70.02
N SER A 236 -6.88 -24.19 70.69
CA SER A 236 -6.82 -25.67 70.74
C SER A 236 -6.26 -26.47 69.54
N PRO A 237 -5.79 -27.73 69.77
CA PRO A 237 -5.07 -28.53 68.78
C PRO A 237 -5.89 -28.88 67.53
N VAL A 238 -5.18 -29.01 66.41
CA VAL A 238 -5.69 -29.27 65.05
C VAL A 238 -6.72 -30.40 65.04
N SER A 239 -8.00 -30.05 64.87
CA SER A 239 -9.09 -31.02 64.75
C SER A 239 -9.25 -31.52 63.31
N SER A 240 -9.89 -32.67 63.12
CA SER A 240 -10.21 -33.25 61.79
C SER A 240 -10.86 -32.25 60.83
N ASN A 241 -11.63 -31.30 61.36
CA ASN A 241 -12.34 -30.28 60.59
C ASN A 241 -11.38 -29.24 59.97
N GLN A 242 -10.19 -29.06 60.54
CA GLN A 242 -9.15 -28.18 59.98
C GLN A 242 -8.52 -28.78 58.71
N SER A 243 -8.37 -30.10 58.67
CA SER A 243 -7.85 -30.82 57.49
C SER A 243 -8.79 -30.67 56.30
N GLU A 244 -10.10 -30.72 56.53
CA GLU A 244 -11.12 -30.57 55.48
C GLU A 244 -11.15 -29.14 54.92
N ALA A 245 -11.07 -28.13 55.79
CA ALA A 245 -11.02 -26.72 55.36
C ALA A 245 -9.79 -26.42 54.49
N ILE A 246 -8.61 -26.92 54.86
CA ILE A 246 -7.38 -26.77 54.06
C ILE A 246 -7.52 -27.47 52.71
N THR A 247 -8.09 -28.68 52.69
CA THR A 247 -8.30 -29.46 51.46
C THR A 247 -9.26 -28.73 50.50
N ASN A 248 -10.34 -28.14 51.01
CA ASN A 248 -11.29 -27.36 50.21
C ASN A 248 -10.66 -26.08 49.64
N VAL A 249 -9.80 -25.39 50.39
CA VAL A 249 -9.05 -24.23 49.89
C VAL A 249 -8.06 -24.63 48.80
N LEU A 250 -7.32 -25.73 48.98
CA LEU A 250 -6.39 -26.25 47.97
C LEU A 250 -7.09 -26.70 46.69
N ALA A 251 -8.24 -27.37 46.80
CA ALA A 251 -9.05 -27.76 45.65
C ALA A 251 -9.59 -26.53 44.90
N HIS A 252 -10.00 -25.48 45.61
CA HIS A 252 -10.44 -24.22 45.01
C HIS A 252 -9.27 -23.48 44.33
N LEU A 253 -8.09 -23.43 44.96
CA LEU A 253 -6.86 -22.87 44.36
C LEU A 253 -6.46 -23.62 43.09
N ALA A 254 -6.50 -24.95 43.12
CA ALA A 254 -6.21 -25.78 41.95
C ALA A 254 -7.20 -25.51 40.80
N ARG A 255 -8.50 -25.32 41.11
CA ARG A 255 -9.53 -24.96 40.12
C ARG A 255 -9.30 -23.56 39.54
N VAL A 256 -8.98 -22.57 40.36
CA VAL A 256 -8.65 -21.21 39.91
C VAL A 256 -7.38 -21.23 39.04
N ALA A 257 -6.40 -22.07 39.38
CA ALA A 257 -5.17 -22.23 38.59
C ALA A 257 -5.41 -22.93 37.25
N THR A 258 -6.28 -23.94 37.18
CA THR A 258 -6.65 -24.59 35.90
C THR A 258 -7.59 -23.75 35.04
N GLU A 259 -8.53 -23.00 35.63
CA GLU A 259 -9.32 -22.00 34.89
C GLU A 259 -8.43 -20.86 34.36
N SER A 260 -7.33 -20.54 35.06
CA SER A 260 -6.30 -19.58 34.64
C SER A 260 -5.36 -20.10 33.54
N SER A 261 -5.31 -21.41 33.26
CA SER A 261 -4.28 -21.98 32.36
C SER A 261 -4.71 -22.05 30.89
N VAL A 262 -5.96 -21.72 30.56
CA VAL A 262 -6.48 -21.90 29.19
C VAL A 262 -6.11 -20.73 28.27
N THR A 263 -5.79 -19.54 28.83
CA THR A 263 -5.43 -18.36 28.02
C THR A 263 -4.57 -17.39 28.81
N ASP A 264 -3.39 -17.03 28.31
CA ASP A 264 -2.54 -15.99 28.92
C ASP A 264 -3.01 -14.58 28.51
N PRO A 265 -3.64 -13.80 29.42
CA PRO A 265 -4.10 -12.45 29.10
C PRO A 265 -2.93 -11.52 28.75
N ARG A 266 -1.71 -11.80 29.25
CA ARG A 266 -0.51 -11.01 28.93
C ARG A 266 -0.10 -11.22 27.49
N ALA A 267 -0.12 -12.46 26.99
CA ALA A 267 0.14 -12.77 25.60
C ALA A 267 -0.87 -12.08 24.65
N ALA A 268 -2.18 -12.17 24.96
CA ALA A 268 -3.22 -11.50 24.18
C ALA A 268 -2.99 -9.97 24.13
N ARG A 269 -2.71 -9.35 25.29
CA ARG A 269 -2.41 -7.92 25.38
C ARG A 269 -1.14 -7.53 24.64
N ALA A 270 -0.08 -8.33 24.74
CA ALA A 270 1.19 -8.06 24.06
C ALA A 270 1.01 -8.13 22.54
N TYR A 271 0.31 -9.15 22.04
CA TYR A 271 0.01 -9.29 20.63
C TYR A 271 -0.85 -8.14 20.11
N ALA A 272 -1.94 -7.80 20.81
CA ALA A 272 -2.79 -6.68 20.41
C ALA A 272 -2.06 -5.33 20.39
N ARG A 273 -1.13 -5.08 21.33
CA ARG A 273 -0.26 -3.90 21.31
C ARG A 273 0.70 -3.91 20.12
N SER A 274 1.29 -5.07 19.81
CA SER A 274 2.15 -5.22 18.64
C SER A 274 1.38 -4.88 17.36
N VAL A 275 0.14 -5.35 17.24
CA VAL A 275 -0.78 -5.03 16.15
C VAL A 275 -1.03 -3.52 16.06
N THR A 276 -1.43 -2.87 17.16
CA THR A 276 -1.69 -1.40 17.15
C THR A 276 -0.45 -0.60 16.74
N ASN A 277 0.73 -0.97 17.24
CA ASN A 277 1.98 -0.28 16.88
C ASN A 277 2.32 -0.47 15.40
N ARG A 278 2.13 -1.69 14.88
CA ARG A 278 2.37 -2.05 13.48
C ARG A 278 1.45 -1.27 12.55
N VAL A 279 0.14 -1.28 12.81
CA VAL A 279 -0.85 -0.59 11.96
C VAL A 279 -0.64 0.91 11.97
N ASP A 280 -0.34 1.53 13.12
CA ASP A 280 -0.08 2.98 13.19
C ASP A 280 1.17 3.37 12.36
N SER A 281 2.19 2.50 12.33
CA SER A 281 3.38 2.70 11.50
C SER A 281 3.07 2.52 10.02
N ILE A 282 2.44 1.41 9.64
CA ILE A 282 2.17 1.06 8.25
C ILE A 282 1.16 2.01 7.62
N ALA A 283 0.13 2.42 8.36
CA ALA A 283 -0.85 3.40 7.91
C ALA A 283 -0.19 4.72 7.50
N ARG A 284 0.74 5.25 8.31
CA ARG A 284 1.51 6.45 7.95
C ARG A 284 2.34 6.24 6.68
N SER A 285 3.03 5.11 6.57
CA SER A 285 3.85 4.79 5.39
C SER A 285 3.01 4.68 4.12
N ILE A 286 1.85 4.02 4.18
CA ILE A 286 0.94 3.85 3.04
C ILE A 286 0.33 5.20 2.65
N THR A 287 -0.16 5.99 3.61
CA THR A 287 -0.71 7.34 3.35
C THR A 287 0.33 8.28 2.72
N LEU A 288 1.57 8.28 3.22
CA LEU A 288 2.64 9.05 2.58
C LEU A 288 2.98 8.52 1.18
N GLY A 289 2.93 7.20 1.00
CA GLY A 289 3.13 6.53 -0.29
C GLY A 289 2.06 6.90 -1.32
N THR A 290 0.77 6.88 -0.94
CA THR A 290 -0.34 7.26 -1.83
C THR A 290 -0.26 8.73 -2.23
N GLN A 291 0.03 9.63 -1.27
CA GLN A 291 0.20 11.07 -1.53
C GLN A 291 1.41 11.34 -2.45
N SER A 292 2.55 10.68 -2.19
CA SER A 292 3.73 10.78 -3.03
C SER A 292 3.46 10.30 -4.45
N LEU A 293 2.75 9.17 -4.58
CA LEU A 293 2.39 8.60 -5.88
C LEU A 293 1.37 9.47 -6.64
N GLY A 294 0.43 10.11 -5.94
CA GLY A 294 -0.50 11.08 -6.53
C GLY A 294 0.25 12.27 -7.13
N LYS A 295 1.22 12.84 -6.39
CA LYS A 295 2.10 13.90 -6.90
C LYS A 295 2.97 13.42 -8.07
N ALA A 296 3.45 12.17 -8.01
CA ALA A 296 4.22 11.58 -9.09
C ALA A 296 3.38 11.40 -10.37
N GLN A 297 2.12 11.01 -10.25
CA GLN A 297 1.17 10.91 -11.36
C GLN A 297 0.94 12.30 -12.01
N GLU A 298 0.73 13.35 -11.20
CA GLU A 298 0.60 14.72 -11.71
C GLU A 298 1.87 15.20 -12.42
N LYS A 299 3.04 14.99 -11.79
CA LYS A 299 4.33 15.32 -12.38
C LYS A 299 4.59 14.54 -13.67
N LEU A 300 4.17 13.27 -13.73
CA LEU A 300 4.30 12.43 -14.92
C LEU A 300 3.48 13.03 -16.07
N LEU A 301 2.23 13.42 -15.82
CA LEU A 301 1.38 14.07 -16.81
C LEU A 301 2.01 15.36 -17.33
N LEU A 302 2.48 16.24 -16.43
CA LEU A 302 3.17 17.48 -16.81
C LEU A 302 4.46 17.22 -17.59
N THR A 303 5.26 16.22 -17.21
CA THR A 303 6.54 15.89 -17.88
C THR A 303 6.31 15.30 -19.28
N LEU A 304 5.22 14.56 -19.46
CA LEU A 304 4.85 14.00 -20.75
C LEU A 304 4.21 15.03 -21.69
N GLU A 305 3.59 16.08 -21.13
CA GLU A 305 3.00 17.20 -21.87
C GLU A 305 3.99 18.34 -22.14
N SER A 306 5.03 18.50 -21.31
CA SER A 306 6.09 19.47 -21.59
C SER A 306 6.70 19.14 -22.94
N ARG A 307 6.54 20.05 -23.91
CA ARG A 307 7.25 19.96 -25.18
C ARG A 307 8.73 19.87 -24.85
N GLU A 308 9.36 18.78 -25.30
CA GLU A 308 10.81 18.78 -25.42
C GLU A 308 11.21 19.91 -26.35
N ILE A 309 12.31 20.58 -26.01
CA ILE A 309 13.01 21.56 -26.85
C ILE A 309 13.02 21.00 -28.27
N GLY A 310 12.19 21.57 -29.14
CA GLY A 310 11.95 21.07 -30.48
C GLY A 310 13.09 21.47 -31.41
N ALA A 311 13.06 20.96 -32.64
CA ALA A 311 13.97 21.41 -33.68
C ALA A 311 13.90 22.94 -33.88
N GLU A 312 12.74 23.57 -33.66
CA GLU A 312 12.58 25.03 -33.66
C GLU A 312 13.35 25.70 -32.52
N ASP A 313 13.31 25.16 -31.31
CA ASP A 313 14.07 25.70 -30.16
C ASP A 313 15.57 25.50 -30.35
N VAL A 314 15.99 24.39 -30.96
CA VAL A 314 17.39 24.14 -31.35
C VAL A 314 17.83 25.06 -32.49
N THR A 315 16.94 25.35 -33.46
CA THR A 315 17.20 26.27 -34.57
C THR A 315 17.29 27.72 -34.07
N ALA A 316 16.41 28.10 -33.14
CA ALA A 316 16.46 29.39 -32.46
C ALA A 316 17.75 29.54 -31.62
N LEU A 317 18.18 28.48 -30.93
CA LEU A 317 19.45 28.44 -30.21
C LEU A 317 20.65 28.54 -31.16
N ALA A 318 20.62 27.82 -32.29
CA ALA A 318 21.67 27.89 -33.31
C ALA A 318 21.78 29.30 -33.91
N ALA A 319 20.65 29.95 -34.19
CA ALA A 319 20.62 31.34 -34.65
C ALA A 319 21.19 32.31 -33.60
N GLN A 320 20.85 32.14 -32.32
CA GLN A 320 21.44 32.94 -31.23
C GLN A 320 22.96 32.74 -31.09
N VAL A 321 23.45 31.52 -31.31
CA VAL A 321 24.89 31.22 -31.30
C VAL A 321 25.59 31.86 -32.50
N GLU A 322 24.98 31.85 -33.70
CA GLU A 322 25.52 32.56 -34.87
C GLU A 322 25.61 34.07 -34.64
N ASP A 323 24.57 34.68 -34.07
CA ASP A 323 24.56 36.11 -33.71
C ASP A 323 25.67 36.45 -32.71
N PHE A 324 25.85 35.61 -31.68
CA PHE A 324 26.91 35.80 -30.69
C PHE A 324 28.32 35.70 -31.31
N VAL A 325 28.54 34.74 -32.22
CA VAL A 325 29.81 34.60 -32.94
C VAL A 325 30.10 35.82 -33.83
N ALA A 326 29.08 36.38 -34.48
CA ALA A 326 29.22 37.60 -35.30
C ALA A 326 29.61 38.81 -34.44
N ILE A 327 28.98 38.99 -33.28
CA ILE A 327 29.29 40.06 -32.32
C ILE A 327 30.74 39.93 -31.82
N TYR A 328 31.15 38.71 -31.42
CA TYR A 328 32.50 38.46 -30.91
C TYR A 328 33.59 38.77 -31.94
N LYS A 329 33.40 38.36 -33.20
CA LYS A 329 34.33 38.69 -34.31
C LYS A 329 34.48 40.20 -34.51
N THR A 330 33.39 40.95 -34.36
CA THR A 330 33.40 42.42 -34.52
C THR A 330 34.16 43.10 -33.39
N LEU A 331 34.05 42.59 -32.16
CA LEU A 331 34.74 43.14 -30.98
C LEU A 331 36.24 42.83 -30.95
N THR A 332 36.66 41.70 -31.53
CA THR A 332 38.06 41.24 -31.53
C THR A 332 38.87 41.67 -32.76
N ALA A 333 38.22 42.27 -33.76
CA ALA A 333 38.88 42.84 -34.94
C ALA A 333 39.42 44.27 -34.73
N LYS A 334 39.45 44.76 -33.49
CA LYS A 334 40.08 46.02 -33.06
C LYS A 334 41.30 45.71 -32.22
#